data_AF-A0A1W9TP88-F1
#
_entry.id   AF-A0A1W9TP88-F1
#
_cell.length_a   1.000
_cell.length_b   1.000
_cell.length_c   1.000
_cell.angle_alpha   90.00
_cell.angle_beta   90.00
_cell.angle_gamma   90.00
#
_symmetry.space_group_name_H-M   'P 1'
#
loop_
_entity.id
_entity.type
_entity.pdbx_description
1 polymer ?
#
loop_
_entity_poly.entity_id
_entity_poly.type
_entity_poly.pdbx_seq_one_letter_code
_entity_poly.pdbx_strand_id
1 'polypeptide(L)'
;MKKYFVLILLLLPIFLYASFSISFGESVPGMMQTLFVPIDLQDTSFELLVYPPLENMRFGKIYVANSYFNVLIGSMNGKEVVIVDSNRNKNFTDDYVSNRIISYEENSPIFLSKLFSRSKGSENTYYIIIKKCNGVWGFFGITRKEGILTINNKKYKIFIAETNSDGLFDPDNLIAGVDLNSDGIYESYEIFNKYIQIEGQNYKITDIDVDGKSLTLEETDEKIINTLVGSIVSESIAYKNGEFVFKKGKWKILISGTLNDRMKDLLSYLNNLNSENIDIQYLYLYGKSCCDGNYNDMFKNMESTYPNIKIIPINMENDFDEIYQKLKILLPIDFMIISPENVLIYSTQVSLNEDNLIWDIINPSFIDESNNIKTFIENIIMH
;
A
#
# COMPACT_ATOMS: atom_id res chain seq x y z
N MET A 1 -33.44 27.68 -40.64
CA MET A 1 -32.50 26.56 -40.46
C MET A 1 -31.24 26.88 -39.62
N LYS A 2 -31.06 28.07 -39.03
CA LYS A 2 -29.91 28.38 -38.13
C LYS A 2 -30.20 28.24 -36.63
N LYS A 3 -31.45 27.94 -36.23
CA LYS A 3 -31.86 27.89 -34.81
C LYS A 3 -31.84 26.48 -34.19
N TYR A 4 -31.60 25.42 -34.96
CA TYR A 4 -31.49 24.05 -34.44
C TYR A 4 -30.05 23.60 -34.17
N PHE A 5 -29.04 24.34 -34.67
CA PHE A 5 -27.63 24.00 -34.44
C PHE A 5 -27.16 24.28 -33.01
N VAL A 6 -27.79 25.27 -32.35
CA VAL A 6 -27.49 25.61 -30.94
C VAL A 6 -28.07 24.57 -29.98
N LEU A 7 -29.12 23.85 -30.38
CA LEU A 7 -29.70 22.79 -29.54
C LEU A 7 -28.87 21.48 -29.58
N ILE A 8 -28.12 21.24 -30.66
CA ILE A 8 -27.22 20.09 -30.79
C ILE A 8 -25.92 20.30 -30.01
N LEU A 9 -25.47 21.55 -29.81
CA LEU A 9 -24.35 21.88 -28.92
C LEU A 9 -24.74 21.96 -27.43
N LEU A 10 -26.03 22.10 -27.12
CA LEU A 10 -26.58 22.01 -25.76
C LEU A 10 -26.96 20.58 -25.36
N LEU A 11 -26.96 19.65 -26.31
CA LEU A 11 -26.75 18.23 -26.01
C LEU A 11 -25.26 18.08 -25.76
N LEU A 12 -24.91 18.33 -24.50
CA LEU A 12 -23.61 18.16 -23.89
C LEU A 12 -22.77 17.08 -24.60
N PRO A 13 -21.43 17.22 -24.62
CA PRO A 13 -20.62 16.03 -24.50
C PRO A 13 -21.02 15.44 -23.14
N ILE A 14 -21.99 14.53 -23.14
CA ILE A 14 -21.98 13.41 -22.22
C ILE A 14 -20.67 12.75 -22.61
N PHE A 15 -19.57 13.21 -21.99
CA PHE A 15 -18.44 12.35 -21.79
C PHE A 15 -19.06 11.18 -21.06
N LEU A 16 -19.40 10.14 -21.83
CA LEU A 16 -19.59 8.81 -21.32
C LEU A 16 -18.22 8.44 -20.79
N TYR A 17 -17.84 9.00 -19.63
CA TYR A 17 -16.80 8.44 -18.81
C TYR A 17 -17.31 7.04 -18.55
N ALA A 18 -16.63 6.07 -19.15
CA ALA A 18 -17.00 4.69 -19.00
C ALA A 18 -16.79 4.38 -17.51
N SER A 19 -17.89 4.36 -16.76
CA SER A 19 -17.90 3.95 -15.37
C SER A 19 -18.05 2.43 -15.35
N PHE A 20 -17.05 1.73 -14.82
CA PHE A 20 -17.08 0.29 -14.69
C PHE A 20 -17.40 -0.07 -13.25
N SER A 21 -18.43 -0.90 -13.04
CA SER A 21 -18.69 -1.50 -11.74
C SER A 21 -18.18 -2.95 -11.74
N ILE A 22 -17.37 -3.25 -10.75
CA ILE A 22 -16.85 -4.58 -10.46
C ILE A 22 -17.65 -5.14 -9.31
N SER A 23 -18.01 -6.42 -9.37
CA SER A 23 -18.58 -7.16 -8.24
C SER A 23 -17.55 -8.12 -7.67
N PHE A 24 -17.44 -8.16 -6.35
CA PHE A 24 -16.50 -9.04 -5.65
C PHE A 24 -17.23 -10.20 -4.97
N GLY A 25 -16.50 -11.30 -4.79
CA GLY A 25 -16.97 -12.48 -4.11
C GLY A 25 -16.96 -12.37 -2.58
N GLU A 26 -16.89 -13.54 -1.94
CA GLU A 26 -16.78 -13.65 -0.50
C GLU A 26 -15.42 -13.16 0.01
N SER A 27 -15.38 -12.82 1.30
CA SER A 27 -14.15 -12.42 1.98
C SER A 27 -13.18 -13.61 2.08
N VAL A 28 -11.91 -13.37 1.76
CA VAL A 28 -10.82 -14.33 1.83
C VAL A 28 -9.71 -13.75 2.75
N PRO A 29 -9.08 -14.56 3.61
CA PRO A 29 -7.93 -14.11 4.38
C PRO A 29 -6.67 -14.10 3.49
N GLY A 30 -5.80 -13.11 3.67
CA GLY A 30 -4.50 -13.06 3.00
C GLY A 30 -4.21 -11.66 2.44
N MET A 31 -3.25 -10.94 2.99
CA MET A 31 -2.76 -9.66 2.43
C MET A 31 -1.48 -9.22 3.14
N MET A 32 -0.83 -8.16 2.63
CA MET A 32 0.27 -7.49 3.31
C MET A 32 -0.20 -6.90 4.65
N GLN A 33 0.70 -6.86 5.64
CA GLN A 33 0.40 -6.19 6.91
C GLN A 33 0.18 -4.69 6.67
N THR A 34 -0.98 -4.18 7.09
CA THR A 34 -1.33 -2.75 7.01
C THR A 34 -1.14 -2.07 8.36
N LEU A 35 -2.21 -1.63 9.01
CA LEU A 35 -2.15 -0.89 10.27
C LEU A 35 -2.21 -1.82 11.48
N PHE A 36 -1.16 -1.84 12.30
CA PHE A 36 -1.18 -2.50 13.60
C PHE A 36 -1.91 -1.64 14.64
N VAL A 37 -3.01 -2.15 15.18
CA VAL A 37 -3.84 -1.48 16.19
C VAL A 37 -3.61 -2.15 17.55
N PRO A 38 -3.02 -1.44 18.54
CA PRO A 38 -2.83 -1.98 19.89
C PRO A 38 -4.18 -2.34 20.55
N ILE A 39 -4.18 -3.44 21.30
CA ILE A 39 -5.31 -3.84 22.14
C ILE A 39 -5.06 -3.33 23.56
N ASP A 40 -5.97 -2.50 24.07
CA ASP A 40 -5.95 -2.10 25.48
C ASP A 40 -6.39 -3.27 26.35
N LEU A 41 -5.49 -3.75 27.21
CA LEU A 41 -5.66 -4.95 28.02
C LEU A 41 -5.78 -4.60 29.50
N GLN A 42 -6.76 -5.22 30.15
CA GLN A 42 -7.09 -4.99 31.56
C GLN A 42 -7.17 -6.30 32.33
N ASP A 43 -6.96 -6.24 33.65
CA ASP A 43 -7.02 -7.41 34.54
C ASP A 43 -8.45 -7.92 34.79
N THR A 44 -9.45 -7.06 34.56
CA THR A 44 -10.86 -7.37 34.81
C THR A 44 -11.71 -6.99 33.62
N SER A 45 -12.68 -7.84 33.29
CA SER A 45 -13.71 -7.51 32.30
C SER A 45 -14.77 -6.58 32.91
N PHE A 46 -15.20 -5.57 32.14
CA PHE A 46 -16.38 -4.75 32.46
C PHE A 46 -17.71 -5.44 32.13
N GLU A 47 -17.66 -6.55 31.38
CA GLU A 47 -18.82 -7.31 30.96
C GLU A 47 -18.81 -8.71 31.59
N LEU A 48 -20.00 -9.29 31.77
CA LEU A 48 -20.13 -10.69 32.14
C LEU A 48 -19.81 -11.55 30.92
N LEU A 49 -18.69 -12.28 30.97
CA LEU A 49 -18.18 -13.12 29.89
C LEU A 49 -18.14 -14.58 30.35
N VAL A 50 -18.41 -15.51 29.44
CA VAL A 50 -18.19 -16.94 29.64
C VAL A 50 -16.92 -17.33 28.91
N TYR A 51 -15.93 -17.87 29.63
CA TYR A 51 -14.62 -18.19 29.06
C TYR A 51 -14.00 -19.43 29.71
N PRO A 52 -13.09 -20.12 29.00
CA PRO A 52 -12.34 -21.24 29.59
C PRO A 52 -11.45 -20.81 30.75
N PRO A 53 -11.11 -21.73 31.66
CA PRO A 53 -10.11 -21.47 32.68
C PRO A 53 -8.74 -21.26 32.01
N LEU A 54 -8.23 -20.02 32.09
CA LEU A 54 -6.89 -19.64 31.64
C LEU A 54 -6.11 -19.00 32.80
N GLU A 55 -4.80 -19.14 32.77
CA GLU A 55 -3.89 -18.45 33.69
C GLU A 55 -3.55 -17.04 33.18
N ASN A 56 -3.23 -16.12 34.10
CA ASN A 56 -2.79 -14.75 33.79
C ASN A 56 -3.70 -14.00 32.79
N MET A 57 -5.02 -14.13 32.97
CA MET A 57 -6.00 -13.57 32.06
C MET A 57 -5.96 -12.05 32.00
N ARG A 58 -6.05 -11.54 30.78
CA ARG A 58 -6.24 -10.13 30.46
C ARG A 58 -7.38 -10.01 29.45
N PHE A 59 -8.16 -8.96 29.59
CA PHE A 59 -9.36 -8.70 28.78
C PHE A 59 -9.16 -7.43 27.97
N GLY A 60 -9.57 -7.45 26.71
CA GLY A 60 -9.52 -6.29 25.83
C GLY A 60 -10.70 -6.26 24.88
N LYS A 61 -10.72 -5.23 24.03
CA LYS A 61 -11.70 -5.07 22.96
C LYS A 61 -11.00 -4.65 21.69
N ILE A 62 -11.47 -5.15 20.57
CA ILE A 62 -11.13 -4.67 19.24
C ILE A 62 -12.37 -4.09 18.57
N TYR A 63 -12.18 -3.14 17.66
CA TYR A 63 -13.27 -2.48 16.95
C TYR A 63 -13.12 -2.76 15.45
N VAL A 64 -14.14 -3.41 14.88
CA VAL A 64 -14.21 -3.82 13.49
C VAL A 64 -15.64 -3.67 13.01
N ALA A 65 -15.82 -3.13 11.81
CA ALA A 65 -17.09 -2.90 11.12
C ALA A 65 -18.13 -2.20 12.02
N ASN A 66 -17.74 -1.07 12.61
CA ASN A 66 -18.56 -0.29 13.56
C ASN A 66 -19.08 -1.09 14.77
N SER A 67 -18.40 -2.18 15.12
CA SER A 67 -18.77 -3.08 16.21
C SER A 67 -17.54 -3.38 17.06
N TYR A 68 -17.74 -3.76 18.32
CA TYR A 68 -16.65 -4.27 19.14
C TYR A 68 -16.74 -5.79 19.30
N PHE A 69 -15.57 -6.42 19.46
CA PHE A 69 -15.42 -7.84 19.78
C PHE A 69 -14.57 -7.94 21.05
N ASN A 70 -15.02 -8.75 22.01
CA ASN A 70 -14.26 -8.98 23.23
C ASN A 70 -13.06 -9.88 22.92
N VAL A 71 -11.91 -9.57 23.51
CA VAL A 71 -10.68 -10.35 23.38
C VAL A 71 -10.24 -10.82 24.75
N LEU A 72 -9.87 -12.09 24.84
CA LEU A 72 -9.29 -12.72 26.01
C LEU A 72 -7.89 -13.20 25.67
N ILE A 73 -6.91 -12.78 26.46
CA ILE A 73 -5.52 -13.25 26.37
C ILE A 73 -5.17 -13.92 27.70
N GLY A 74 -4.50 -15.06 27.65
CA GLY A 74 -4.01 -15.74 28.84
C GLY A 74 -3.02 -16.84 28.49
N SER A 75 -2.81 -17.78 29.41
CA SER A 75 -2.00 -18.96 29.16
C SER A 75 -2.73 -20.26 29.49
N MET A 76 -2.49 -21.29 28.67
CA MET A 76 -2.96 -22.65 28.87
C MET A 76 -1.78 -23.60 28.71
N ASN A 77 -1.47 -24.39 29.75
CA ASN A 77 -0.32 -25.29 29.79
C ASN A 77 1.02 -24.59 29.46
N GLY A 78 1.21 -23.37 29.99
CA GLY A 78 2.42 -22.56 29.76
C GLY A 78 2.55 -21.93 28.37
N LYS A 79 1.53 -22.04 27.50
CA LYS A 79 1.50 -21.40 26.18
C LYS A 79 0.51 -20.24 26.16
N GLU A 80 0.89 -19.12 25.55
CA GLU A 80 -0.01 -18.00 25.33
C GLU A 80 -1.19 -18.40 24.42
N VAL A 81 -2.38 -17.93 24.77
CA VAL A 81 -3.62 -18.16 24.04
C VAL A 81 -4.34 -16.83 23.88
N VAL A 82 -4.85 -16.58 22.67
CA VAL A 82 -5.75 -15.48 22.36
C VAL A 82 -7.06 -16.07 21.86
N ILE A 83 -8.17 -15.58 22.39
CA ILE A 83 -9.52 -15.91 21.93
C ILE A 83 -10.27 -14.61 21.69
N VAL A 84 -10.92 -14.50 20.54
CA VAL A 84 -11.85 -13.42 20.21
C VAL A 84 -13.26 -13.97 20.20
N ASP A 85 -14.19 -13.25 20.83
CA ASP A 85 -15.63 -13.52 20.80
C ASP A 85 -16.17 -13.19 19.40
N SER A 86 -15.98 -14.11 18.46
CA SER A 86 -16.11 -13.89 17.02
C SER A 86 -17.54 -13.61 16.58
N ASN A 87 -18.53 -14.09 17.33
CA ASN A 87 -19.95 -13.91 17.04
C ASN A 87 -20.65 -12.88 17.96
N ARG A 88 -19.90 -12.34 18.95
CA ARG A 88 -20.34 -11.33 19.93
C ARG A 88 -21.42 -11.84 20.90
N ASN A 89 -21.46 -13.14 21.17
CA ASN A 89 -22.40 -13.75 22.11
C ASN A 89 -21.88 -13.73 23.56
N LYS A 90 -20.68 -13.20 23.81
CA LYS A 90 -20.00 -13.14 25.11
C LYS A 90 -19.58 -14.50 25.67
N ASN A 91 -19.53 -15.52 24.83
CA ASN A 91 -19.19 -16.89 25.18
C ASN A 91 -18.02 -17.41 24.35
N PHE A 92 -16.81 -17.16 24.85
CA PHE A 92 -15.55 -17.60 24.23
C PHE A 92 -15.39 -19.12 24.10
N THR A 93 -16.25 -19.90 24.76
CA THR A 93 -16.15 -21.37 24.72
C THR A 93 -16.64 -21.98 23.40
N ASP A 94 -17.34 -21.21 22.55
CA ASP A 94 -17.74 -21.64 21.21
C ASP A 94 -16.87 -21.06 20.08
N ASP A 95 -15.93 -20.18 20.40
CA ASP A 95 -15.11 -19.46 19.40
C ASP A 95 -13.79 -20.14 19.03
N TYR A 96 -13.48 -21.33 19.58
CA TYR A 96 -12.19 -22.00 19.32
C TYR A 96 -11.94 -22.32 17.84
N VAL A 97 -12.99 -22.61 17.06
CA VAL A 97 -12.84 -22.90 15.62
C VAL A 97 -12.52 -21.63 14.83
N SER A 98 -12.95 -20.48 15.34
CA SER A 98 -12.75 -19.17 14.72
C SER A 98 -11.38 -18.57 15.04
N ASN A 99 -10.65 -19.11 16.03
CA ASN A 99 -9.37 -18.61 16.51
C ASN A 99 -8.29 -19.71 16.42
N ARG A 100 -7.27 -19.53 15.58
CA ARG A 100 -6.20 -20.54 15.43
C ARG A 100 -4.82 -19.91 15.37
N ILE A 101 -3.83 -20.61 15.93
CA ILE A 101 -2.42 -20.25 15.73
C ILE A 101 -2.02 -20.66 14.31
N ILE A 102 -1.46 -19.71 13.55
CA ILE A 102 -1.01 -19.96 12.17
C ILE A 102 0.50 -20.07 12.04
N SER A 103 1.26 -19.42 12.93
CA SER A 103 2.72 -19.42 12.94
C SER A 103 3.25 -18.93 14.29
N TYR A 104 4.58 -18.92 14.44
CA TYR A 104 5.29 -18.34 15.58
C TYR A 104 6.39 -17.40 15.06
N GLU A 105 6.47 -16.19 15.61
CA GLU A 105 7.56 -15.22 15.39
C GLU A 105 8.37 -15.12 16.70
N GLU A 106 9.66 -15.50 16.70
CA GLU A 106 10.52 -15.44 17.90
C GLU A 106 9.91 -16.11 19.16
N ASN A 107 9.18 -17.23 18.95
CA ASN A 107 8.38 -17.95 19.95
C ASN A 107 7.07 -17.27 20.41
N SER A 108 6.74 -16.09 19.88
CA SER A 108 5.43 -15.45 20.08
C SER A 108 4.42 -16.01 19.07
N PRO A 109 3.26 -16.53 19.52
CA PRO A 109 2.25 -17.06 18.61
C PRO A 109 1.54 -15.96 17.81
N ILE A 110 1.21 -16.29 16.56
CA ILE A 110 0.39 -15.45 15.68
C ILE A 110 -0.96 -16.12 15.51
N PHE A 111 -2.01 -15.40 15.87
CA PHE A 111 -3.38 -15.90 15.83
C PHE A 111 -4.13 -15.33 14.63
N LEU A 112 -4.82 -16.20 13.91
CA LEU A 112 -5.86 -15.83 12.96
C LEU A 112 -7.21 -15.90 13.65
N SER A 113 -7.99 -14.83 13.57
CA SER A 113 -9.38 -14.80 14.04
C SER A 113 -10.34 -14.45 12.92
N LYS A 114 -11.39 -15.26 12.77
CA LYS A 114 -12.53 -15.01 11.87
C LYS A 114 -13.65 -14.34 12.67
N LEU A 115 -14.07 -13.15 12.27
CA LEU A 115 -15.11 -12.34 12.94
C LEU A 115 -16.38 -12.30 12.09
N PHE A 116 -17.53 -12.36 12.75
CA PHE A 116 -18.84 -12.26 12.12
C PHE A 116 -19.50 -10.93 12.48
N SER A 117 -19.50 -10.00 11.52
CA SER A 117 -20.19 -8.72 11.67
C SER A 117 -21.52 -8.75 10.94
N ARG A 118 -22.51 -8.05 11.48
CA ARG A 118 -23.79 -7.82 10.80
C ARG A 118 -23.89 -6.34 10.46
N SER A 119 -23.82 -6.03 9.17
CA SER A 119 -23.99 -4.68 8.64
C SER A 119 -25.20 -4.67 7.73
N LYS A 120 -26.13 -3.72 7.93
CA LYS A 120 -27.32 -3.48 7.08
C LYS A 120 -28.12 -4.74 6.73
N GLY A 121 -28.20 -5.73 7.62
CA GLY A 121 -28.96 -6.97 7.43
C GLY A 121 -28.22 -8.11 6.71
N SER A 122 -26.98 -7.91 6.26
CA SER A 122 -26.10 -8.99 5.80
C SER A 122 -25.05 -9.36 6.84
N GLU A 123 -24.78 -10.66 6.98
CA GLU A 123 -23.66 -11.17 7.76
C GLU A 123 -22.40 -11.15 6.89
N ASN A 124 -21.41 -10.38 7.32
CA ASN A 124 -20.13 -10.24 6.65
C ASN A 124 -19.06 -10.92 7.49
N THR A 125 -18.15 -11.61 6.81
CA THR A 125 -16.99 -12.23 7.42
C THR A 125 -15.79 -11.30 7.30
N TYR A 126 -15.07 -11.14 8.41
CA TYR A 126 -13.80 -10.43 8.46
C TYR A 126 -12.73 -11.31 9.10
N TYR A 127 -11.49 -11.15 8.68
CA TYR A 127 -10.32 -11.88 9.14
C TYR A 127 -9.30 -10.90 9.69
N ILE A 128 -8.78 -11.19 10.87
CA ILE A 128 -7.71 -10.44 11.52
C ILE A 128 -6.57 -11.36 11.92
N ILE A 129 -5.39 -10.76 12.02
CA ILE A 129 -4.28 -11.32 12.75
C ILE A 129 -4.17 -10.63 14.10
N ILE A 130 -3.95 -11.40 15.16
CA ILE A 130 -3.55 -10.90 16.47
C ILE A 130 -2.15 -11.42 16.78
N LYS A 131 -1.23 -10.49 17.05
CA LYS A 131 0.15 -10.83 17.43
C LYS A 131 0.73 -9.82 18.41
N LYS A 132 1.89 -10.16 18.96
CA LYS A 132 2.66 -9.29 19.84
C LYS A 132 3.74 -8.59 19.01
N CYS A 133 3.77 -7.25 19.06
CA CYS A 133 4.82 -6.44 18.48
C CYS A 133 5.46 -5.59 19.57
N ASN A 134 6.77 -5.69 19.76
CA ASN A 134 7.51 -4.96 20.80
C ASN A 134 6.89 -5.11 22.21
N GLY A 135 6.42 -6.33 22.54
CA GLY A 135 5.80 -6.64 23.83
C GLY A 135 4.33 -6.22 23.97
N VAL A 136 3.76 -5.53 22.98
CA VAL A 136 2.36 -5.06 22.99
C VAL A 136 1.51 -5.97 22.11
N TRP A 137 0.38 -6.43 22.63
CA TRP A 137 -0.62 -7.14 21.84
C TRP A 137 -1.41 -6.18 20.97
N GLY A 138 -1.61 -6.54 19.71
CA GLY A 138 -2.42 -5.77 18.79
C GLY A 138 -2.92 -6.63 17.65
N PHE A 139 -3.73 -6.03 16.79
CA PHE A 139 -4.32 -6.68 15.65
C PHE A 139 -4.16 -5.88 14.37
N PHE A 140 -4.30 -6.55 13.24
CA PHE A 140 -4.46 -5.90 11.94
C PHE A 140 -5.39 -6.74 11.06
N GLY A 141 -6.10 -6.07 10.15
CA GLY A 141 -6.96 -6.68 9.15
C GLY A 141 -6.14 -7.45 8.13
N ILE A 142 -6.63 -8.64 7.76
CA ILE A 142 -6.09 -9.39 6.61
C ILE A 142 -7.19 -9.78 5.62
N THR A 143 -8.28 -9.03 5.60
CA THR A 143 -9.44 -9.33 4.77
C THR A 143 -9.25 -8.74 3.39
N ARG A 144 -9.31 -9.60 2.38
CA ARG A 144 -9.43 -9.17 1.00
C ARG A 144 -10.65 -9.77 0.33
N LYS A 145 -11.03 -9.19 -0.80
CA LYS A 145 -12.06 -9.71 -1.69
C LYS A 145 -11.52 -9.83 -3.09
N GLU A 146 -11.85 -10.93 -3.74
CA GLU A 146 -11.44 -11.22 -5.11
C GLU A 146 -12.61 -11.04 -6.08
N GLY A 147 -12.31 -10.64 -7.30
CA GLY A 147 -13.27 -10.41 -8.36
C GLY A 147 -12.65 -10.51 -9.75
N ILE A 148 -13.45 -10.18 -10.75
CA ILE A 148 -13.02 -10.13 -12.16
C ILE A 148 -13.34 -8.75 -12.72
N LEU A 149 -12.31 -8.03 -13.12
CA LEU A 149 -12.42 -6.76 -13.84
C LEU A 149 -12.48 -7.03 -15.34
N THR A 150 -13.52 -6.55 -16.01
CA THR A 150 -13.64 -6.64 -17.48
C THR A 150 -13.49 -5.26 -18.10
N ILE A 151 -12.40 -5.05 -18.85
CA ILE A 151 -12.12 -3.81 -19.59
C ILE A 151 -11.81 -4.19 -21.04
N ASN A 152 -12.42 -3.51 -22.01
CA ASN A 152 -12.18 -3.75 -23.44
C ASN A 152 -12.30 -5.23 -23.86
N ASN A 153 -13.28 -5.96 -23.28
CA ASN A 153 -13.48 -7.41 -23.44
C ASN A 153 -12.33 -8.32 -22.93
N LYS A 154 -11.32 -7.76 -22.27
CA LYS A 154 -10.31 -8.51 -21.51
C LYS A 154 -10.73 -8.64 -20.06
N LYS A 155 -10.35 -9.76 -19.44
CA LYS A 155 -10.67 -10.09 -18.05
C LYS A 155 -9.38 -10.14 -17.26
N TYR A 156 -9.36 -9.41 -16.15
CA TYR A 156 -8.25 -9.36 -15.20
C TYR A 156 -8.75 -9.88 -13.86
N LYS A 157 -7.92 -10.67 -13.16
CA LYS A 157 -8.20 -10.93 -11.74
C LYS A 157 -7.91 -9.65 -10.97
N ILE A 158 -8.76 -9.36 -10.02
CA ILE A 158 -8.61 -8.21 -9.14
C ILE A 158 -8.85 -8.64 -7.70
N PHE A 159 -8.05 -8.10 -6.78
CA PHE A 159 -8.43 -8.08 -5.37
C PHE A 159 -8.57 -6.65 -4.87
N ILE A 160 -9.33 -6.50 -3.79
CA ILE A 160 -9.38 -5.28 -2.96
C ILE A 160 -9.18 -5.65 -1.49
N ALA A 161 -8.53 -4.78 -0.74
CA ALA A 161 -8.28 -4.91 0.69
C ALA A 161 -8.32 -3.53 1.36
N GLU A 162 -8.87 -3.46 2.56
CA GLU A 162 -8.85 -2.23 3.37
C GLU A 162 -7.49 -2.07 4.10
N THR A 163 -7.07 -0.83 4.37
CA THR A 163 -5.76 -0.57 4.99
C THR A 163 -5.82 -0.11 6.45
N ASN A 164 -7.00 0.22 6.96
CA ASN A 164 -7.16 0.81 8.29
C ASN A 164 -7.41 -0.20 9.41
N SER A 165 -7.52 -1.48 9.05
CA SER A 165 -7.87 -2.59 9.93
C SER A 165 -9.23 -2.45 10.63
N ASP A 166 -10.08 -1.53 10.19
CA ASP A 166 -11.40 -1.28 10.79
C ASP A 166 -12.52 -2.11 10.17
N GLY A 167 -12.23 -2.88 9.12
CA GLY A 167 -13.17 -3.76 8.42
C GLY A 167 -14.25 -3.07 7.60
N LEU A 168 -14.09 -1.79 7.28
CA LEU A 168 -14.93 -1.04 6.36
C LEU A 168 -14.10 -0.64 5.14
N PHE A 169 -14.67 -0.82 3.96
CA PHE A 169 -14.02 -0.40 2.72
C PHE A 169 -14.32 1.09 2.45
N ASP A 170 -13.27 1.86 2.16
CA ASP A 170 -13.29 3.29 1.89
C ASP A 170 -12.31 3.61 0.75
N PRO A 171 -12.67 4.40 -0.29
CA PRO A 171 -11.79 4.65 -1.43
C PRO A 171 -10.44 5.28 -1.07
N ASP A 172 -10.37 6.02 0.04
CA ASP A 172 -9.12 6.65 0.49
C ASP A 172 -8.23 5.68 1.31
N ASN A 173 -8.77 4.53 1.75
CA ASN A 173 -8.08 3.53 2.60
C ASN A 173 -8.19 2.12 2.00
N LEU A 174 -7.82 2.02 0.73
CA LEU A 174 -7.97 0.82 -0.09
C LEU A 174 -6.67 0.50 -0.82
N ILE A 175 -6.34 -0.79 -0.85
CA ILE A 175 -5.41 -1.38 -1.82
C ILE A 175 -6.22 -2.24 -2.78
N ALA A 176 -5.92 -2.13 -4.07
CA ALA A 176 -6.41 -2.98 -5.14
C ALA A 176 -5.23 -3.60 -5.88
N GLY A 177 -5.26 -4.90 -6.13
CA GLY A 177 -4.29 -5.55 -7.03
C GLY A 177 -4.96 -6.00 -8.30
N VAL A 178 -4.38 -5.75 -9.48
CA VAL A 178 -4.91 -6.21 -10.78
C VAL A 178 -3.84 -7.03 -11.48
N ASP A 179 -4.11 -8.31 -11.71
CA ASP A 179 -3.22 -9.25 -12.40
C ASP A 179 -3.22 -8.90 -13.90
N LEU A 180 -2.29 -8.03 -14.29
CA LEU A 180 -2.15 -7.45 -15.63
C LEU A 180 -1.50 -8.42 -16.61
N ASN A 181 -0.61 -9.29 -16.12
CA ASN A 181 0.16 -10.22 -16.93
C ASN A 181 -0.48 -11.64 -17.00
N SER A 182 -1.50 -11.92 -16.17
CA SER A 182 -2.23 -13.19 -16.06
C SER A 182 -1.41 -14.39 -15.56
N ASP A 183 -0.33 -14.16 -14.82
CA ASP A 183 0.47 -15.23 -14.19
C ASP A 183 -0.08 -15.67 -12.82
N GLY A 184 -0.98 -14.88 -12.24
CA GLY A 184 -1.61 -15.15 -10.95
C GLY A 184 -0.77 -14.78 -9.72
N ILE A 185 0.30 -14.01 -9.89
CA ILE A 185 1.17 -13.47 -8.84
C ILE A 185 1.14 -11.94 -8.95
N TYR A 186 0.79 -11.24 -7.88
CA TYR A 186 0.74 -9.78 -7.93
C TYR A 186 2.14 -9.17 -7.80
N GLU A 187 2.59 -8.51 -8.86
CA GLU A 187 3.84 -7.74 -8.88
C GLU A 187 3.62 -6.28 -8.46
N SER A 188 4.68 -5.57 -8.13
CA SER A 188 4.57 -4.19 -7.63
C SER A 188 3.79 -3.22 -8.52
N TYR A 189 3.95 -3.33 -9.84
CA TYR A 189 3.23 -2.50 -10.82
C TYR A 189 1.75 -2.86 -10.93
N GLU A 190 1.33 -3.97 -10.32
CA GLU A 190 -0.03 -4.49 -10.28
C GLU A 190 -0.76 -4.10 -8.99
N ILE A 191 -0.11 -3.41 -8.07
CA ILE A 191 -0.69 -2.92 -6.82
C ILE A 191 -1.04 -1.42 -6.94
N PHE A 192 -2.26 -1.08 -6.54
CA PHE A 192 -2.88 0.22 -6.73
C PHE A 192 -3.62 0.63 -5.45
N ASN A 193 -3.71 1.95 -5.20
CA ASN A 193 -4.62 2.47 -4.17
C ASN A 193 -5.73 3.24 -4.87
N LYS A 194 -5.49 4.52 -5.21
CA LYS A 194 -6.50 5.42 -5.78
C LYS A 194 -6.65 5.34 -7.30
N TYR A 195 -5.52 5.17 -7.99
CA TYR A 195 -5.46 5.15 -9.46
C TYR A 195 -4.98 3.79 -9.93
N ILE A 196 -5.69 3.23 -10.91
CA ILE A 196 -5.39 1.96 -11.56
C ILE A 196 -4.97 2.25 -13.01
N GLN A 197 -3.88 1.66 -13.46
CA GLN A 197 -3.42 1.77 -14.84
C GLN A 197 -3.55 0.43 -15.55
N ILE A 198 -4.33 0.38 -16.62
CA ILE A 198 -4.58 -0.84 -17.39
C ILE A 198 -4.41 -0.48 -18.87
N GLU A 199 -3.47 -1.16 -19.53
CA GLU A 199 -3.17 -0.95 -20.96
C GLU A 199 -2.86 0.51 -21.33
N GLY A 200 -2.23 1.26 -20.43
CA GLY A 200 -1.88 2.67 -20.61
C GLY A 200 -3.03 3.66 -20.37
N GLN A 201 -4.25 3.18 -20.12
CA GLN A 201 -5.37 4.01 -19.68
C GLN A 201 -5.40 4.07 -18.14
N ASN A 202 -5.60 5.28 -17.61
CA ASN A 202 -5.70 5.50 -16.17
C ASN A 202 -7.18 5.55 -15.75
N TYR A 203 -7.47 4.93 -14.62
CA TYR A 203 -8.77 4.88 -13.99
C TYR A 203 -8.62 5.33 -12.53
N LYS A 204 -9.61 6.05 -12.03
CA LYS A 204 -9.71 6.47 -10.63
C LYS A 204 -10.78 5.61 -9.95
N ILE A 205 -10.47 5.12 -8.76
CA ILE A 205 -11.47 4.57 -7.84
C ILE A 205 -12.31 5.73 -7.33
N THR A 206 -13.60 5.76 -7.68
CA THR A 206 -14.51 6.84 -7.29
C THR A 206 -15.47 6.45 -6.18
N ASP A 207 -15.78 5.15 -6.07
CA ASP A 207 -16.69 4.64 -5.05
C ASP A 207 -16.40 3.17 -4.73
N ILE A 208 -16.69 2.76 -3.51
CA ILE A 208 -16.65 1.36 -3.06
C ILE A 208 -17.78 1.12 -2.06
N ASP A 209 -18.46 -0.02 -2.19
CA ASP A 209 -19.44 -0.43 -1.19
C ASP A 209 -18.73 -0.67 0.15
N VAL A 210 -19.36 -0.27 1.26
CA VAL A 210 -18.78 -0.35 2.62
C VAL A 210 -18.40 -1.78 3.03
N ASP A 211 -19.09 -2.79 2.48
CA ASP A 211 -18.78 -4.20 2.71
C ASP A 211 -17.84 -4.78 1.60
N GLY A 212 -17.27 -3.92 0.75
CA GLY A 212 -16.40 -4.26 -0.37
C GLY A 212 -17.07 -5.11 -1.46
N LYS A 213 -18.39 -5.06 -1.59
CA LYS A 213 -19.12 -5.90 -2.58
C LYS A 213 -18.98 -5.39 -4.01
N SER A 214 -18.77 -4.09 -4.18
CA SER A 214 -18.58 -3.48 -5.48
C SER A 214 -17.60 -2.30 -5.45
N LEU A 215 -16.90 -2.10 -6.56
CA LEU A 215 -15.98 -0.98 -6.80
C LEU A 215 -16.39 -0.28 -8.09
N THR A 216 -16.36 1.05 -8.09
CA THR A 216 -16.60 1.87 -9.27
C THR A 216 -15.30 2.52 -9.72
N LEU A 217 -14.97 2.34 -11.00
CA LEU A 217 -13.84 2.95 -11.67
C LEU A 217 -14.32 3.94 -12.73
N GLU A 218 -13.67 5.09 -12.82
CA GLU A 218 -13.88 6.08 -13.88
C GLU A 218 -12.57 6.40 -14.59
N GLU A 219 -12.59 6.50 -15.92
CA GLU A 219 -11.43 6.98 -16.68
C GLU A 219 -10.99 8.37 -16.21
N THR A 220 -9.69 8.60 -16.12
CA THR A 220 -9.12 9.88 -15.67
C THR A 220 -7.91 10.27 -16.51
N ASP A 221 -7.75 11.57 -16.75
CA ASP A 221 -6.55 12.13 -17.40
C ASP A 221 -5.36 12.27 -16.44
N GLU A 222 -5.48 11.66 -15.27
CA GLU A 222 -4.53 11.82 -14.20
C GLU A 222 -3.24 11.09 -14.54
N LYS A 223 -2.11 11.78 -14.50
CA LYS A 223 -0.82 11.19 -14.87
C LYS A 223 -0.23 10.41 -13.70
N ILE A 224 0.05 9.14 -13.93
CA ILE A 224 0.78 8.24 -13.02
C ILE A 224 1.89 7.52 -13.80
N ILE A 225 2.99 7.16 -13.13
CA ILE A 225 4.07 6.35 -13.73
C ILE A 225 3.59 4.91 -13.89
N ASN A 226 3.84 4.35 -15.06
CA ASN A 226 3.84 2.91 -15.27
C ASN A 226 5.26 2.38 -14.95
N THR A 227 5.38 1.49 -13.96
CA THR A 227 6.68 0.93 -13.54
C THR A 227 7.15 -0.26 -14.39
N LEU A 228 6.40 -0.62 -15.45
CA LEU A 228 6.85 -1.57 -16.46
C LEU A 228 7.96 -0.97 -17.32
N VAL A 229 9.10 -1.67 -17.40
CA VAL A 229 10.23 -1.29 -18.27
C VAL A 229 9.76 -1.17 -19.72
N GLY A 230 10.21 -0.10 -20.39
CA GLY A 230 9.80 0.26 -21.75
C GLY A 230 8.60 1.23 -21.79
N SER A 231 7.97 1.52 -20.66
CA SER A 231 6.84 2.46 -20.60
C SER A 231 7.28 3.92 -20.77
N ILE A 232 6.42 4.73 -21.41
CA ILE A 232 6.65 6.17 -21.56
C ILE A 232 6.28 6.88 -20.26
N VAL A 233 7.21 7.65 -19.72
CA VAL A 233 7.01 8.53 -18.56
C VAL A 233 6.56 9.91 -19.04
N SER A 234 5.51 10.44 -18.41
CA SER A 234 5.05 11.80 -18.68
C SER A 234 6.16 12.83 -18.37
N GLU A 235 6.27 13.87 -19.21
CA GLU A 235 7.26 14.95 -18.98
C GLU A 235 7.08 15.68 -17.65
N SER A 236 5.87 15.60 -17.08
CA SER A 236 5.62 16.08 -15.75
C SER A 236 4.51 15.34 -15.03
N ILE A 237 4.66 15.25 -13.71
CA ILE A 237 3.71 14.62 -12.79
C ILE A 237 3.50 15.57 -11.62
N ALA A 238 2.32 16.18 -11.57
CA ALA A 238 1.92 17.08 -10.50
C ALA A 238 1.51 16.29 -9.25
N TYR A 239 1.82 16.86 -8.10
CA TYR A 239 1.32 16.47 -6.78
C TYR A 239 0.98 17.74 -5.98
N LYS A 240 0.29 17.59 -4.84
CA LYS A 240 -0.26 18.71 -4.06
C LYS A 240 0.74 19.84 -3.77
N ASN A 241 2.00 19.51 -3.50
CA ASN A 241 3.04 20.46 -3.11
C ASN A 241 4.09 20.71 -4.18
N GLY A 242 3.90 20.23 -5.42
CA GLY A 242 4.88 20.46 -6.49
C GLY A 242 4.68 19.64 -7.75
N GLU A 243 5.76 19.50 -8.51
CA GLU A 243 5.78 18.75 -9.76
C GLU A 243 7.12 18.04 -9.94
N PHE A 244 7.06 16.76 -10.31
CA PHE A 244 8.22 16.04 -10.84
C PHE A 244 8.34 16.34 -12.31
N VAL A 245 9.51 16.82 -12.72
CA VAL A 245 9.78 17.24 -14.09
C VAL A 245 10.76 16.25 -14.69
N PHE A 246 10.34 15.61 -15.78
CA PHE A 246 11.09 14.65 -16.57
C PHE A 246 11.24 15.19 -17.99
N LYS A 247 11.95 16.30 -18.20
CA LYS A 247 12.16 16.86 -19.56
C LYS A 247 13.01 15.93 -20.42
N LYS A 248 12.66 15.79 -21.70
CA LYS A 248 13.47 15.02 -22.66
C LYS A 248 14.87 15.62 -22.83
N GLY A 249 15.81 14.78 -23.25
CA GLY A 249 17.18 15.17 -23.63
C GLY A 249 18.29 14.72 -22.67
N LYS A 250 17.94 14.24 -21.47
CA LYS A 250 18.89 13.72 -20.49
C LYS A 250 18.40 12.42 -19.85
N TRP A 251 19.35 11.61 -19.43
CA TRP A 251 19.11 10.49 -18.52
C TRP A 251 18.62 11.02 -17.18
N LYS A 252 17.72 10.30 -16.53
CA LYS A 252 17.16 10.72 -15.25
C LYS A 252 17.25 9.57 -14.27
N ILE A 253 17.71 9.88 -13.07
CA ILE A 253 17.79 8.92 -11.97
C ILE A 253 16.94 9.48 -10.85
N LEU A 254 15.88 8.76 -10.52
CA LEU A 254 15.01 9.07 -9.40
C LEU A 254 15.28 8.05 -8.29
N ILE A 255 15.48 8.54 -7.07
CA ILE A 255 15.77 7.71 -5.90
C ILE A 255 14.84 8.14 -4.78
N SER A 256 14.23 7.21 -4.06
CA SER A 256 13.50 7.50 -2.82
C SER A 256 14.21 6.87 -1.61
N GLY A 257 14.05 7.46 -0.43
CA GLY A 257 14.65 6.91 0.79
C GLY A 257 14.68 7.87 1.97
N THR A 258 14.92 7.32 3.16
CA THR A 258 15.40 8.07 4.32
C THR A 258 16.92 8.26 4.24
N LEU A 259 17.46 9.33 4.81
CA LEU A 259 18.91 9.53 4.86
C LEU A 259 19.55 8.64 5.94
N ASN A 260 20.39 7.70 5.52
CA ASN A 260 21.28 6.90 6.37
C ASN A 260 22.69 6.86 5.75
N ASP A 261 23.66 6.24 6.41
CA ASP A 261 25.05 6.26 5.93
C ASP A 261 25.22 5.59 4.55
N ARG A 262 24.47 4.52 4.26
CA ARG A 262 24.50 3.87 2.94
C ARG A 262 23.93 4.78 1.85
N MET A 263 22.86 5.51 2.15
CA MET A 263 22.30 6.50 1.23
C MET A 263 23.28 7.67 1.02
N LYS A 264 23.97 8.13 2.06
CA LYS A 264 25.01 9.18 1.93
C LYS A 264 26.14 8.74 1.01
N ASP A 265 26.58 7.48 1.09
CA ASP A 265 27.63 6.95 0.21
C ASP A 265 27.18 6.95 -1.26
N LEU A 266 25.94 6.51 -1.52
CA LEU A 266 25.37 6.53 -2.87
C LEU A 266 25.21 7.97 -3.39
N LEU A 267 24.63 8.87 -2.60
CA LEU A 267 24.46 10.28 -2.99
C LEU A 267 25.81 10.96 -3.23
N SER A 268 26.85 10.63 -2.45
CA SER A 268 28.20 11.16 -2.67
C SER A 268 28.78 10.68 -4.00
N TYR A 269 28.63 9.39 -4.33
CA TYR A 269 29.03 8.86 -5.63
C TYR A 269 28.27 9.58 -6.77
N LEU A 270 26.95 9.66 -6.68
CA LEU A 270 26.10 10.26 -7.70
C LEU A 270 26.38 11.75 -7.89
N ASN A 271 26.62 12.49 -6.81
CA ASN A 271 26.95 13.91 -6.87
C ASN A 271 28.30 14.17 -7.58
N ASN A 272 29.25 13.23 -7.45
CA ASN A 272 30.54 13.32 -8.10
C ASN A 272 30.50 12.98 -9.60
N LEU A 273 29.40 12.42 -10.12
CA LEU A 273 29.29 12.04 -11.52
C LEU A 273 29.29 13.21 -12.51
N ASN A 274 29.17 14.47 -12.04
CA ASN A 274 29.21 15.73 -12.80
C ASN A 274 29.05 15.57 -14.33
N SER A 275 27.87 15.08 -14.74
CA SER A 275 27.59 14.77 -16.14
C SER A 275 26.48 15.68 -16.63
N GLU A 276 26.76 16.44 -17.69
CA GLU A 276 25.77 17.30 -18.33
C GLU A 276 24.55 16.51 -18.83
N ASN A 277 24.71 15.20 -19.06
CA ASN A 277 23.70 14.33 -19.66
C ASN A 277 22.80 13.61 -18.65
N ILE A 278 22.95 13.86 -17.34
CA ILE A 278 22.19 13.18 -16.27
C ILE A 278 21.52 14.22 -15.37
N ASP A 279 20.24 14.03 -15.10
CA ASP A 279 19.50 14.74 -14.06
C ASP A 279 19.18 13.76 -12.91
N ILE A 280 19.68 14.04 -11.70
CA ILE A 280 19.48 13.18 -10.54
C ILE A 280 18.51 13.84 -9.57
N GLN A 281 17.47 13.11 -9.16
CA GLN A 281 16.45 13.57 -8.20
C GLN A 281 16.37 12.59 -7.03
N TYR A 282 16.45 13.11 -5.80
CA TYR A 282 16.32 12.32 -4.58
C TYR A 282 15.09 12.76 -3.79
N LEU A 283 14.12 11.85 -3.67
CA LEU A 283 12.93 11.98 -2.83
C LEU A 283 13.30 11.64 -1.39
N TYR A 284 13.66 12.66 -0.63
CA TYR A 284 14.02 12.52 0.76
C TYR A 284 12.78 12.33 1.63
N LEU A 285 12.57 11.10 2.10
CA LEU A 285 11.44 10.73 2.96
C LEU A 285 11.77 11.07 4.42
N TYR A 286 10.92 11.88 5.07
CA TYR A 286 11.07 12.27 6.47
C TYR A 286 9.73 12.19 7.24
N GLY A 287 9.79 11.80 8.52
CA GLY A 287 8.66 11.80 9.46
C GLY A 287 8.88 12.74 10.64
N LYS A 288 7.84 13.06 11.44
CA LYS A 288 7.98 14.00 12.57
C LYS A 288 8.82 13.50 13.74
N SER A 289 9.04 12.19 13.89
CA SER A 289 9.51 11.61 15.16
C SER A 289 10.85 10.87 15.12
N CYS A 290 11.57 10.88 13.99
CA CYS A 290 12.80 10.11 13.86
C CYS A 290 13.94 11.08 13.57
N CYS A 291 14.61 11.53 14.64
CA CYS A 291 15.76 12.44 14.71
C CYS A 291 15.39 13.91 14.98
N ASP A 292 15.65 14.32 16.22
CA ASP A 292 15.62 15.69 16.76
C ASP A 292 16.61 16.63 16.02
N GLY A 293 16.31 16.92 14.76
CA GLY A 293 16.92 17.97 13.98
C GLY A 293 15.82 18.76 13.28
N ASN A 294 15.93 20.08 13.26
CA ASN A 294 15.10 20.92 12.41
C ASN A 294 15.27 20.41 10.97
N TYR A 295 14.28 19.68 10.44
CA TYR A 295 14.35 19.04 9.13
C TYR A 295 14.78 20.05 8.03
N ASN A 296 14.43 21.33 8.20
CA ASN A 296 14.89 22.41 7.33
C ASN A 296 16.42 22.57 7.29
N ASP A 297 17.11 22.38 8.42
CA ASP A 297 18.57 22.48 8.51
C ASP A 297 19.22 21.26 7.87
N MET A 298 18.65 20.07 8.04
CA MET A 298 19.11 18.85 7.39
C MET A 298 18.91 18.92 5.87
N PHE A 299 17.75 19.39 5.41
CA PHE A 299 17.47 19.63 4.01
C PHE A 299 18.44 20.63 3.39
N LYS A 300 18.65 21.81 4.02
CA LYS A 300 19.63 22.80 3.57
C LYS A 300 21.05 22.24 3.52
N ASN A 301 21.43 21.45 4.53
CA ASN A 301 22.75 20.80 4.56
C ASN A 301 22.90 19.84 3.38
N MET A 302 21.88 19.03 3.09
CA MET A 302 21.87 18.14 1.94
C MET A 302 21.97 18.88 0.61
N GLU A 303 21.18 19.94 0.40
CA GLU A 303 21.27 20.78 -0.80
C GLU A 303 22.67 21.37 -0.99
N SER A 304 23.34 21.76 0.11
CA SER A 304 24.70 22.28 0.05
C SER A 304 25.77 21.19 -0.15
N THR A 305 25.55 19.98 0.37
CA THR A 305 26.49 18.85 0.30
C THR A 305 26.43 18.16 -1.07
N TYR A 306 25.23 18.10 -1.66
CA TYR A 306 24.98 17.40 -2.93
C TYR A 306 24.42 18.36 -3.99
N PRO A 307 25.18 19.40 -4.41
CA PRO A 307 24.69 20.45 -5.31
C PRO A 307 24.28 19.95 -6.71
N ASN A 308 24.76 18.78 -7.13
CA ASN A 308 24.43 18.18 -8.43
C ASN A 308 23.20 17.26 -8.37
N ILE A 309 22.56 17.13 -7.20
CA ILE A 309 21.37 16.30 -7.00
C ILE A 309 20.22 17.21 -6.57
N LYS A 310 19.08 17.12 -7.28
CA LYS A 310 17.86 17.80 -6.87
C LYS A 310 17.23 17.04 -5.70
N ILE A 311 17.34 17.60 -4.50
CA ILE A 311 16.68 17.05 -3.30
C ILE A 311 15.23 17.51 -3.28
N ILE A 312 14.29 16.57 -3.19
CA ILE A 312 12.85 16.84 -3.09
C ILE A 312 12.36 16.24 -1.78
N PRO A 313 11.93 17.06 -0.82
CA PRO A 313 11.53 16.52 0.46
C PRO A 313 10.07 16.10 0.48
N ILE A 314 9.83 14.89 0.95
CA ILE A 314 8.49 14.29 1.03
C ILE A 314 8.17 13.98 2.49
N ASN A 315 7.11 14.60 2.99
CA ASN A 315 6.61 14.31 4.32
C ASN A 315 5.88 12.96 4.34
N MET A 316 6.39 12.00 5.10
CA MET A 316 5.83 10.65 5.16
C MET A 316 4.39 10.60 5.70
N GLU A 317 3.97 11.59 6.48
CA GLU A 317 2.63 11.62 7.08
C GLU A 317 1.58 12.28 6.19
N ASN A 318 1.99 13.18 5.29
CA ASN A 318 1.04 14.05 4.57
C ASN A 318 1.13 13.95 3.04
N ASP A 319 2.31 13.65 2.51
CA ASP A 319 2.57 13.72 1.07
C ASP A 319 2.83 12.34 0.47
N PHE A 320 3.33 11.39 1.28
CA PHE A 320 3.78 10.09 0.78
C PHE A 320 2.69 9.29 0.09
N ASP A 321 1.44 9.31 0.55
CA ASP A 321 0.35 8.58 -0.09
C ASP A 321 0.09 9.04 -1.52
N GLU A 322 0.16 10.36 -1.76
CA GLU A 322 0.01 10.90 -3.11
C GLU A 322 1.21 10.55 -3.98
N ILE A 323 2.43 10.68 -3.44
CA ILE A 323 3.66 10.31 -4.17
C ILE A 323 3.68 8.83 -4.53
N TYR A 324 3.33 7.96 -3.57
CA TYR A 324 3.14 6.52 -3.73
C TYR A 324 2.18 6.24 -4.88
N GLN A 325 1.02 6.92 -4.92
CA GLN A 325 0.02 6.73 -5.98
C GLN A 325 0.51 7.17 -7.35
N LYS A 326 1.22 8.31 -7.41
CA LYS A 326 1.66 8.95 -8.66
C LYS A 326 2.89 8.30 -9.26
N LEU A 327 3.85 7.93 -8.42
CA LEU A 327 5.14 7.39 -8.83
C LEU A 327 5.24 5.88 -8.66
N LYS A 328 4.23 5.22 -8.05
CA LYS A 328 4.21 3.77 -7.82
C LYS A 328 5.37 3.26 -6.96
N ILE A 329 5.80 4.07 -6.02
CA ILE A 329 6.89 3.75 -5.08
C ILE A 329 6.30 2.93 -3.93
N LEU A 330 6.45 1.60 -3.97
CA LEU A 330 5.86 0.71 -2.95
C LEU A 330 6.63 0.67 -1.63
N LEU A 331 7.92 0.96 -1.67
CA LEU A 331 8.82 0.89 -0.53
C LEU A 331 9.50 2.23 -0.29
N PRO A 332 9.93 2.52 0.95
CA PRO A 332 10.66 3.75 1.23
C PRO A 332 11.92 3.93 0.37
N ILE A 333 12.55 2.84 -0.07
CA ILE A 333 13.71 2.88 -0.95
C ILE A 333 13.35 2.26 -2.29
N ASP A 334 13.47 3.08 -3.33
CA ASP A 334 13.12 2.72 -4.71
C ASP A 334 14.00 3.51 -5.67
N PHE A 335 14.29 2.93 -6.82
CA PHE A 335 15.17 3.48 -7.84
C PHE A 335 14.50 3.41 -9.21
N MET A 336 14.52 4.51 -9.95
CA MET A 336 14.07 4.54 -11.34
C MET A 336 15.11 5.18 -12.24
N ILE A 337 15.33 4.59 -13.41
CA ILE A 337 16.18 5.15 -14.47
C ILE A 337 15.33 5.37 -15.70
N ILE A 338 15.32 6.60 -16.20
CA ILE A 338 14.51 7.04 -17.34
C ILE A 338 15.44 7.59 -18.43
N SER A 339 15.21 7.16 -19.67
CA SER A 339 16.01 7.57 -20.83
C SER A 339 15.80 9.03 -21.24
N PRO A 340 16.66 9.59 -22.12
CA PRO A 340 16.46 10.90 -22.72
C PRO A 340 15.13 11.08 -23.46
N GLU A 341 14.52 10.00 -23.96
CA GLU A 341 13.23 9.99 -24.64
C GLU A 341 12.04 9.87 -23.68
N ASN A 342 12.30 9.82 -22.38
CA ASN A 342 11.35 9.51 -21.30
C ASN A 342 10.79 8.09 -21.35
N VAL A 343 11.64 7.10 -21.64
CA VAL A 343 11.28 5.69 -21.50
C VAL A 343 11.84 5.18 -20.18
N LEU A 344 11.02 4.52 -19.36
CA LEU A 344 11.48 3.86 -18.15
C LEU A 344 12.37 2.68 -18.52
N ILE A 345 13.63 2.71 -18.13
CA ILE A 345 14.62 1.65 -18.42
C ILE A 345 14.79 0.73 -17.22
N TYR A 346 14.61 1.27 -16.02
CA TYR A 346 14.74 0.53 -14.78
C TYR A 346 13.76 1.07 -13.74
N SER A 347 13.17 0.17 -12.97
CA SER A 347 12.47 0.45 -11.72
C SER A 347 12.79 -0.69 -10.77
N THR A 348 13.00 -0.40 -9.48
CA THR A 348 13.15 -1.46 -8.47
C THR A 348 11.93 -2.37 -8.54
N GLN A 349 12.19 -3.65 -8.79
CA GLN A 349 11.13 -4.65 -8.87
C GLN A 349 10.89 -5.23 -7.48
N VAL A 350 9.62 -5.22 -7.09
CA VAL A 350 9.17 -5.79 -5.84
C VAL A 350 8.08 -6.81 -6.16
N SER A 351 8.16 -7.97 -5.53
CA SER A 351 7.18 -9.06 -5.69
C SER A 351 6.52 -9.34 -4.36
N LEU A 352 5.23 -9.68 -4.37
CA LEU A 352 4.54 -10.16 -3.19
C LEU A 352 4.67 -11.68 -3.09
N ASN A 353 5.05 -12.16 -1.91
CA ASN A 353 4.98 -13.57 -1.58
C ASN A 353 3.60 -13.88 -0.99
N GLU A 354 2.75 -14.50 -1.79
CA GLU A 354 1.38 -14.83 -1.43
C GLU A 354 1.21 -16.23 -0.83
N ASP A 355 2.29 -16.99 -0.64
CA ASP A 355 2.26 -18.35 -0.09
C ASP A 355 1.76 -18.39 1.37
N ASN A 356 1.89 -17.27 2.09
CA ASN A 356 1.48 -17.10 3.48
C ASN A 356 0.20 -16.26 3.61
N LEU A 357 -0.47 -16.33 4.76
CA LEU A 357 -1.63 -15.44 5.04
C LEU A 357 -1.23 -13.98 5.27
N ILE A 358 -0.02 -13.75 5.75
CA ILE A 358 0.56 -12.41 5.82
C ILE A 358 1.52 -12.36 4.65
N TRP A 359 1.23 -11.55 3.65
CA TRP A 359 2.05 -11.48 2.46
C TRP A 359 3.35 -10.75 2.76
N ASP A 360 4.46 -11.38 2.41
CA ASP A 360 5.78 -10.78 2.55
C ASP A 360 6.11 -9.99 1.28
N ILE A 361 6.67 -8.81 1.45
CA ILE A 361 7.19 -8.02 0.34
C ILE A 361 8.64 -8.46 0.10
N ILE A 362 8.91 -9.09 -1.05
CA ILE A 362 10.26 -9.47 -1.46
C ILE A 362 10.89 -8.30 -2.22
N ASN A 363 11.95 -7.75 -1.65
CA ASN A 363 12.68 -6.63 -2.25
C ASN A 363 14.16 -6.95 -2.47
N PRO A 364 14.78 -6.39 -3.51
CA PRO A 364 16.22 -6.48 -3.68
C PRO A 364 16.96 -5.72 -2.58
N SER A 365 18.18 -6.16 -2.27
CA SER A 365 18.97 -5.50 -1.24
C SER A 365 19.45 -4.13 -1.73
N PHE A 366 19.52 -3.14 -0.83
CA PHE A 366 20.04 -1.80 -1.16
C PHE A 366 21.42 -1.85 -1.84
N ILE A 367 22.27 -2.80 -1.43
CA ILE A 367 23.63 -2.94 -1.96
C ILE A 367 23.57 -3.40 -3.41
N ASP A 368 22.73 -4.39 -3.72
CA ASP A 368 22.57 -4.91 -5.08
C ASP A 368 21.99 -3.83 -6.00
N GLU A 369 20.94 -3.14 -5.55
CA GLU A 369 20.35 -2.01 -6.29
C GLU A 369 21.36 -0.90 -6.57
N SER A 370 22.13 -0.50 -5.54
CA SER A 370 23.16 0.53 -5.68
C SER A 370 24.25 0.12 -6.66
N ASN A 371 24.67 -1.15 -6.66
CA ASN A 371 25.66 -1.68 -7.59
C ASN A 371 25.12 -1.76 -9.01
N ASN A 372 23.85 -2.16 -9.19
CA ASN A 372 23.18 -2.18 -10.48
C ASN A 372 23.13 -0.78 -11.10
N ILE A 373 22.80 0.25 -10.30
CA ILE A 373 22.77 1.64 -10.75
C ILE A 373 24.15 2.12 -11.17
N LYS A 374 25.18 1.88 -10.34
CA LYS A 374 26.57 2.24 -10.68
C LYS A 374 27.00 1.60 -11.99
N THR A 375 26.74 0.30 -12.13
CA THR A 375 27.05 -0.47 -13.34
C THR A 375 26.30 0.09 -14.56
N PHE A 376 25.03 0.44 -14.42
CA PHE A 376 24.24 1.03 -15.51
C PHE A 376 24.83 2.39 -15.94
N ILE A 377 25.12 3.26 -14.98
CA ILE A 377 25.71 4.58 -15.26
C ILE A 377 27.04 4.42 -16.00
N GLU A 378 27.92 3.56 -15.48
CA GLU A 378 29.27 3.35 -16.01
C GLU A 378 29.28 2.77 -17.43
N ASN A 379 28.35 1.88 -17.75
CA ASN A 379 28.36 1.17 -19.04
C ASN A 379 27.42 1.76 -20.09
N ILE A 380 26.36 2.46 -19.71
CA ILE A 380 25.30 2.90 -20.63
C ILE A 380 25.20 4.42 -20.71
N ILE A 381 25.38 5.12 -19.59
CA ILE A 381 25.16 6.57 -19.57
C ILE A 381 26.44 7.34 -19.89
N MET A 382 27.60 6.83 -19.48
CA MET A 382 28.91 7.46 -19.72
C MET A 382 29.53 7.11 -21.08
N HIS A 383 28.87 6.28 -21.89
CA HIS A 383 29.27 5.89 -23.24
C HIS A 383 28.20 6.30 -24.24
#